data_AF-A0A925EQM0-F1
#
_entry.id   AF-A0A925EQM0-F1
#
_cell.length_a   1.000
_cell.length_b   1.000
_cell.length_c   1.000
_cell.angle_alpha   90.00
_cell.angle_beta   90.00
_cell.angle_gamma   90.00
#
_symmetry.space_group_name_H-M   'P 1'
#
loop_
_entity.id
_entity.type
_entity.pdbx_description
1 polymer ?
#
loop_
_entity_poly.entity_id
_entity_poly.type
_entity_poly.pdbx_seq_one_letter_code
_entity_poly.pdbx_strand_id
1 'polypeptide(L)'
;MSLPTLGNYLAVGGAKLVLTAISPFQKLFDPPGITHEFCNHQAITILRNDGFEIYAQFLTTYKAELNAGVYWADKGWRNVSHYFEPASGKGLWQFATAIETFHSFYQQGIHNIYRRNYRQAVFLLGATAHLMQDLCVPHHARAQIFSGHKEYESWVQQCY
;
A
#
# COMPACT_ATOMS: atom_id res chain seq x y z
N MET A 1 -24.29 46.42 31.09
CA MET A 1 -24.69 46.05 29.71
C MET A 1 -23.42 46.01 28.89
N SER A 2 -22.97 44.93 28.25
CA SER A 2 -23.61 43.70 27.78
C SER A 2 -22.54 42.59 27.63
N LEU A 3 -23.00 41.35 27.70
CA LEU A 3 -22.30 40.06 27.78
C LEU A 3 -21.32 39.73 26.62
N PRO A 4 -20.41 38.75 26.82
CA PRO A 4 -19.70 38.07 25.74
C PRO A 4 -20.57 36.94 25.15
N THR A 5 -20.67 36.82 23.82
CA THR A 5 -21.25 35.62 23.20
C THR A 5 -20.62 35.26 21.85
N LEU A 6 -20.15 34.01 21.82
CA LEU A 6 -20.26 32.99 20.77
C LEU A 6 -20.04 33.39 19.30
N GLY A 7 -19.05 32.76 18.67
CA GLY A 7 -18.94 32.71 17.21
C GLY A 7 -17.99 31.67 16.63
N ASN A 8 -17.65 30.60 17.34
CA ASN A 8 -16.80 29.51 16.85
C ASN A 8 -17.64 28.30 16.41
N TYR A 9 -18.44 28.36 15.34
CA TYR A 9 -19.16 27.14 14.88
C TYR A 9 -19.50 27.07 13.38
N LEU A 10 -18.78 27.75 12.46
CA LEU A 10 -19.10 27.66 11.02
C LEU A 10 -17.98 27.18 10.08
N ALA A 11 -16.78 26.86 10.58
CA ALA A 11 -15.71 26.32 9.73
C ALA A 11 -15.63 24.78 9.67
N VAL A 12 -16.44 24.05 10.45
CA VAL A 12 -16.33 22.56 10.58
C VAL A 12 -17.40 21.80 9.76
N GLY A 13 -18.35 22.50 9.13
CA GLY A 13 -19.46 21.88 8.40
C GLY A 13 -19.14 21.43 6.96
N GLY A 14 -18.18 22.05 6.29
CA GLY A 14 -17.92 21.81 4.86
C GLY A 14 -17.08 20.56 4.57
N ALA A 15 -16.11 20.24 5.42
CA ALA A 15 -15.24 19.08 5.22
C ALA A 15 -15.96 17.74 5.48
N LYS A 16 -17.00 17.72 6.32
CA LYS A 16 -17.73 16.49 6.65
C LYS A 16 -18.66 16.00 5.54
N LEU A 17 -19.21 16.89 4.70
CA LEU A 17 -20.17 16.51 3.67
C LEU A 17 -19.54 15.87 2.42
N VAL A 18 -18.28 16.21 2.11
CA VAL A 18 -17.53 15.54 1.03
C VAL A 18 -17.11 14.12 1.47
N LEU A 19 -16.83 13.92 2.75
CA LEU A 19 -16.43 12.61 3.31
C LEU A 19 -17.58 11.59 3.34
N THR A 20 -18.84 12.02 3.52
CA THR A 20 -19.99 11.09 3.59
C THR A 20 -20.39 10.52 2.22
N ALA A 21 -20.08 11.22 1.13
CA ALA A 21 -20.46 10.79 -0.23
C ALA A 21 -19.59 9.65 -0.79
N ILE A 22 -18.48 9.31 -0.11
CA ILE A 22 -17.50 8.29 -0.57
C ILE A 22 -17.65 6.97 0.22
N SER A 23 -18.64 6.88 1.11
CA SER A 23 -18.96 5.69 1.89
C SER A 23 -19.24 4.39 1.09
N PRO A 24 -19.65 4.39 -0.20
CA PRO A 24 -19.80 3.14 -0.96
C PRO A 24 -18.49 2.40 -1.23
N PHE A 25 -17.34 3.09 -1.20
CA PHE A 25 -16.03 2.49 -1.50
C PHE A 25 -15.42 1.76 -0.30
N GLN A 26 -16.01 1.88 0.91
CA GLN A 26 -15.53 1.13 2.07
C GLN A 26 -15.85 -0.38 2.01
N LYS A 27 -16.61 -0.85 1.03
CA LYS A 27 -16.82 -2.30 0.78
C LYS A 27 -15.88 -2.88 -0.29
N LEU A 28 -14.90 -2.10 -0.74
CA LEU A 28 -13.82 -2.59 -1.62
C LEU A 28 -12.64 -3.20 -0.84
N PHE A 29 -12.72 -3.31 0.49
CA PHE A 29 -11.67 -3.90 1.31
C PHE A 29 -11.74 -5.43 1.26
N ASP A 30 -11.02 -5.98 0.30
CA ASP A 30 -10.82 -7.42 0.17
C ASP A 30 -9.92 -7.95 1.31
N PRO A 31 -10.01 -9.25 1.62
CA PRO A 31 -8.97 -9.91 2.40
C PRO A 31 -7.60 -9.63 1.75
N PRO A 32 -6.54 -9.43 2.56
CA PRO A 32 -5.24 -9.01 2.04
C PRO A 32 -4.76 -9.95 0.93
N GLY A 33 -4.20 -9.37 -0.13
CA GLY A 33 -3.89 -10.10 -1.36
C GLY A 33 -2.89 -11.25 -1.12
N ILE A 34 -3.42 -12.47 -1.06
CA ILE A 34 -2.62 -13.71 -0.95
C ILE A 34 -1.64 -13.79 -2.14
N THR A 35 -1.98 -13.18 -3.28
CA THR A 35 -1.11 -13.01 -4.45
C THR A 35 0.19 -12.26 -4.12
N HIS A 36 0.15 -11.20 -3.31
CA HIS A 36 1.34 -10.43 -2.94
C HIS A 36 2.27 -11.20 -2.00
N GLU A 37 1.68 -11.94 -1.05
CA GLU A 37 2.43 -12.89 -0.23
C GLU A 37 3.08 -13.98 -1.09
N PHE A 38 2.35 -14.53 -2.05
CA PHE A 38 2.90 -15.49 -3.01
C PHE A 38 4.10 -14.90 -3.75
N CYS A 39 4.01 -13.66 -4.25
CA CYS A 39 5.13 -12.97 -4.87
C CYS A 39 6.36 -12.86 -3.95
N ASN A 40 6.16 -12.57 -2.65
CA ASN A 40 7.27 -12.57 -1.69
C ASN A 40 7.91 -13.95 -1.50
N HIS A 41 7.09 -15.03 -1.46
CA HIS A 41 7.62 -16.40 -1.38
C HIS A 41 8.46 -16.74 -2.60
N GLN A 42 7.96 -16.40 -3.79
CA GLN A 42 8.68 -16.63 -5.04
C GLN A 42 9.96 -15.79 -5.08
N ALA A 43 9.94 -14.53 -4.64
CA ALA A 43 11.14 -13.68 -4.57
C ALA A 43 12.23 -14.27 -3.66
N ILE A 44 11.86 -14.82 -2.51
CA ILE A 44 12.81 -15.50 -1.61
C ILE A 44 13.40 -16.75 -2.29
N THR A 45 12.57 -17.54 -2.99
CA THR A 45 13.04 -18.72 -3.75
C THR A 45 13.99 -18.33 -4.87
N ILE A 46 13.68 -17.27 -5.62
CA ILE A 46 14.53 -16.74 -6.70
C ILE A 46 15.89 -16.30 -6.12
N LEU A 47 15.90 -15.56 -5.01
CA LEU A 47 17.16 -15.18 -4.34
C LEU A 47 18.03 -16.39 -3.99
N ARG A 48 17.45 -17.48 -3.48
CA ARG A 48 18.21 -18.72 -3.21
C ARG A 48 18.79 -19.32 -4.49
N ASN A 49 17.96 -19.44 -5.52
CA ASN A 49 18.36 -20.06 -6.79
C ASN A 49 19.45 -19.24 -7.51
N ASP A 50 19.46 -17.93 -7.32
CA ASP A 50 20.45 -17.01 -7.88
C ASP A 50 21.75 -16.94 -7.04
N GLY A 51 21.85 -17.71 -5.94
CA GLY A 51 23.03 -17.77 -5.08
C GLY A 51 23.09 -16.70 -3.98
N PHE A 52 22.02 -15.94 -3.79
CA PHE A 52 21.89 -14.89 -2.77
C PHE A 52 21.40 -15.44 -1.41
N GLU A 53 21.98 -16.56 -0.97
CA GLU A 53 21.48 -17.35 0.18
C GLU A 53 21.41 -16.53 1.48
N ILE A 54 22.40 -15.67 1.75
CA ILE A 54 22.41 -14.84 2.97
C ILE A 54 21.18 -13.92 3.02
N TYR A 55 20.80 -13.31 1.89
CA TYR A 55 19.65 -12.41 1.80
C TYR A 55 18.34 -13.20 1.86
N ALA A 56 18.27 -14.33 1.17
CA ALA A 56 17.10 -15.21 1.22
C ALA A 56 16.85 -15.75 2.63
N GLN A 57 17.92 -16.14 3.34
CA GLN A 57 17.84 -16.60 4.72
C GLN A 57 17.40 -15.47 5.67
N PHE A 58 17.96 -14.27 5.52
CA PHE A 58 17.53 -13.09 6.29
C PHE A 58 16.04 -12.81 6.12
N LEU A 59 15.54 -12.78 4.87
CA LEU A 59 14.12 -12.55 4.59
C LEU A 59 13.24 -13.71 5.05
N THR A 60 13.74 -14.96 5.01
CA THR A 60 13.03 -16.12 5.56
C THR A 60 12.88 -16.01 7.08
N THR A 61 13.90 -15.52 7.79
CA THR A 61 13.85 -15.28 9.23
C THR A 61 12.79 -14.24 9.62
N TYR A 62 12.62 -13.19 8.82
CA TYR A 62 11.65 -12.09 9.07
C TYR A 62 10.41 -12.14 8.16
N LYS A 63 10.09 -13.34 7.65
CA LYS A 63 9.03 -13.54 6.66
C LYS A 63 7.65 -13.11 7.17
N ALA A 64 7.38 -13.33 8.46
CA ALA A 64 6.12 -12.94 9.08
C ALA A 64 5.94 -11.41 9.06
N GLU A 65 7.00 -10.65 9.36
CA GLU A 65 7.00 -9.20 9.28
C GLU A 65 6.88 -8.73 7.83
N LEU A 66 7.56 -9.38 6.89
CA LEU A 66 7.48 -9.08 5.46
C LEU A 66 6.03 -9.19 4.97
N ASN A 67 5.36 -10.30 5.26
CA ASN A 67 3.97 -10.53 4.84
C ASN A 67 2.99 -9.63 5.62
N ALA A 68 3.25 -9.34 6.90
CA ALA A 68 2.46 -8.38 7.66
C ALA A 68 2.51 -6.96 7.06
N GLY A 69 3.65 -6.56 6.51
CA GLY A 69 3.82 -5.31 5.78
C GLY A 69 2.96 -5.22 4.54
N VAL A 70 2.94 -6.28 3.75
CA VAL A 70 2.06 -6.42 2.57
C VAL A 70 0.60 -6.23 2.97
N TYR A 71 0.13 -7.03 3.93
CA TYR A 71 -1.27 -6.96 4.36
C TYR A 71 -1.66 -5.63 4.98
N TRP A 72 -0.69 -4.89 5.53
CA TRP A 72 -0.94 -3.59 6.13
C TRP A 72 -1.12 -2.50 5.08
N ALA A 73 -0.45 -2.61 3.93
CA ALA A 73 -0.57 -1.67 2.81
C ALA A 73 -2.00 -1.64 2.24
N ASP A 74 -2.65 -2.80 2.10
CA ASP A 74 -4.03 -2.92 1.60
C ASP A 74 -5.13 -2.46 2.58
N LYS A 75 -4.80 -2.21 3.85
CA LYS A 75 -5.82 -1.95 4.88
C LYS A 75 -6.28 -0.50 4.89
N GLY A 76 -7.59 -0.32 4.74
CA GLY A 76 -8.27 0.97 4.89
C GLY A 76 -7.93 1.92 3.75
N TRP A 77 -7.92 3.23 4.03
CA TRP A 77 -7.74 4.27 3.03
C TRP A 77 -6.34 4.35 2.38
N ARG A 78 -5.44 3.40 2.66
CA ARG A 78 -4.09 3.38 2.07
C ARG A 78 -4.10 2.99 0.59
N ASN A 79 -5.10 2.24 0.16
CA ASN A 79 -5.28 1.80 -1.23
C ASN A 79 -5.37 2.97 -2.24
N VAL A 80 -5.81 4.16 -1.82
CA VAL A 80 -5.88 5.34 -2.70
C VAL A 80 -4.50 5.78 -3.22
N SER A 81 -3.44 5.35 -2.53
CA SER A 81 -2.05 5.63 -2.89
C SER A 81 -1.38 4.53 -3.69
N HIS A 82 -2.10 3.50 -4.17
CA HIS A 82 -1.51 2.36 -4.88
C HIS A 82 -1.34 2.58 -6.39
N TYR A 83 -1.66 3.77 -6.88
CA TYR A 83 -1.75 4.05 -8.30
C TYR A 83 -0.64 5.01 -8.74
N PHE A 84 -0.10 4.77 -9.93
CA PHE A 84 0.83 5.66 -10.60
C PHE A 84 0.81 5.39 -12.11
N GLU A 85 0.47 6.42 -12.90
CA GLU A 85 0.51 6.38 -14.35
C GLU A 85 1.83 6.98 -14.87
N PRO A 86 2.73 6.19 -15.49
CA PRO A 86 4.08 6.65 -15.81
C PRO A 86 4.18 7.78 -16.83
N ALA A 87 3.25 7.88 -17.78
CA ALA A 87 3.33 8.90 -18.82
C ALA A 87 2.98 10.31 -18.31
N SER A 88 2.09 10.40 -17.33
CA SER A 88 1.60 11.64 -16.72
C SER A 88 2.21 11.92 -15.35
N GLY A 89 2.83 10.92 -14.71
CA GLY A 89 3.40 11.01 -13.38
C GLY A 89 2.36 11.14 -12.26
N LYS A 90 1.09 10.80 -12.54
CA LYS A 90 -0.03 11.04 -11.62
C LYS A 90 -0.53 9.74 -10.99
N GLY A 91 -0.95 9.83 -9.73
CA GLY A 91 -1.72 8.80 -9.05
C GLY A 91 -3.22 9.08 -9.11
N LEU A 92 -3.97 8.58 -8.14
CA LEU A 92 -5.40 8.88 -8.03
C LEU A 92 -5.65 10.27 -7.45
N TRP A 93 -6.31 11.11 -8.24
CA TRP A 93 -6.77 12.45 -7.86
C TRP A 93 -5.63 13.36 -7.35
N GLN A 94 -5.63 13.67 -6.06
CA GLN A 94 -4.67 14.54 -5.36
C GLN A 94 -4.00 13.81 -4.19
N PHE A 95 -4.15 12.48 -4.11
CA PHE A 95 -3.49 11.67 -3.10
C PHE A 95 -2.04 11.41 -3.47
N ALA A 96 -1.23 11.07 -2.47
CA ALA A 96 0.13 10.61 -2.71
C ALA A 96 0.12 9.41 -3.66
N THR A 97 1.04 9.40 -4.62
CA THR A 97 1.22 8.35 -5.61
C THR A 97 1.83 7.08 -4.99
N ALA A 98 1.75 5.97 -5.72
CA ALA A 98 2.43 4.73 -5.34
C ALA A 98 3.93 4.92 -5.18
N ILE A 99 4.56 5.72 -6.05
CA ILE A 99 6.00 5.98 -6.01
C ILE A 99 6.37 6.85 -4.80
N GLU A 100 5.62 7.90 -4.49
CA GLU A 100 5.87 8.73 -3.31
C GLU A 100 5.73 7.92 -2.01
N THR A 101 4.68 7.09 -1.94
CA THR A 101 4.42 6.22 -0.79
C THR A 101 5.49 5.14 -0.67
N PHE A 102 5.91 4.54 -1.79
CA PHE A 102 7.02 3.59 -1.87
C PHE A 102 8.30 4.22 -1.30
N HIS A 103 8.68 5.40 -1.77
CA HIS A 103 9.89 6.09 -1.30
C HIS A 103 9.83 6.37 0.20
N SER A 104 8.68 6.82 0.70
CA SER A 104 8.49 7.07 2.12
C SER A 104 8.70 5.82 2.97
N PHE A 105 8.07 4.69 2.61
CA PHE A 105 8.25 3.43 3.36
C PHE A 105 9.66 2.87 3.20
N TYR A 106 10.23 2.95 2.00
CA TYR A 106 11.58 2.45 1.73
C TYR A 106 12.62 3.18 2.57
N GLN A 107 12.58 4.51 2.59
CA GLN A 107 13.49 5.33 3.40
C GLN A 107 13.33 5.05 4.90
N GLN A 108 12.10 4.91 5.38
CA GLN A 108 11.84 4.51 6.77
C GLN A 108 12.37 3.11 7.07
N GLY A 109 12.28 2.17 6.13
CA GLY A 109 12.83 0.82 6.24
C GLY A 109 14.35 0.85 6.40
N ILE A 110 15.03 1.58 5.52
CA ILE A 110 16.49 1.79 5.57
C ILE A 110 16.91 2.43 6.91
N HIS A 111 16.17 3.43 7.39
CA HIS A 111 16.43 4.03 8.70
C HIS A 111 16.31 3.02 9.85
N ASN A 112 15.35 2.11 9.79
CA ASN A 112 15.21 1.04 10.77
C ASN A 112 16.34 -0.01 10.68
N ILE A 113 16.87 -0.30 9.48
CA ILE A 113 18.08 -1.13 9.32
C ILE A 113 19.27 -0.52 10.06
N TYR A 114 19.55 0.77 9.88
CA TYR A 114 20.67 1.45 10.57
C TYR A 114 20.52 1.45 12.09
N ARG A 115 19.28 1.43 12.59
CA ARG A 115 18.96 1.31 14.02
C ARG A 115 18.90 -0.13 14.52
N ARG A 116 19.21 -1.13 13.67
CA ARG A 116 19.12 -2.57 13.96
C ARG A 116 17.70 -3.02 14.33
N ASN A 117 16.68 -2.25 13.95
CA ASN A 117 15.28 -2.61 14.12
C ASN A 117 14.80 -3.41 12.90
N TYR A 118 15.33 -4.62 12.74
CA TYR A 118 15.12 -5.43 11.54
C TYR A 118 13.67 -5.84 11.32
N ARG A 119 12.90 -6.11 12.39
CA ARG A 119 11.47 -6.42 12.29
C ARG A 119 10.69 -5.31 11.61
N GLN A 120 10.87 -4.07 12.09
CA GLN A 120 10.20 -2.91 11.51
C GLN A 120 10.72 -2.61 10.10
N ALA A 121 12.02 -2.80 9.86
CA ALA A 121 12.60 -2.60 8.54
C ALA A 121 12.02 -3.57 7.51
N VAL A 122 11.91 -4.86 7.84
CA VAL A 122 11.36 -5.88 6.95
C VAL A 122 9.84 -5.73 6.80
N PHE A 123 9.13 -5.29 7.83
CA PHE A 123 7.74 -4.89 7.70
C PHE A 123 7.55 -3.77 6.67
N LEU A 124 8.37 -2.71 6.75
CA LEU A 124 8.31 -1.62 5.77
C LEU A 124 8.75 -2.08 4.38
N LEU A 125 9.72 -3.00 4.28
CA LEU A 125 10.08 -3.65 3.02
C LEU A 125 8.88 -4.38 2.41
N GLY A 126 8.08 -5.09 3.22
CA GLY A 126 6.84 -5.73 2.79
C GLY A 126 5.83 -4.73 2.22
N ALA A 127 5.64 -3.60 2.92
CA ALA A 127 4.76 -2.52 2.43
C ALA A 127 5.29 -1.86 1.13
N THR A 128 6.61 -1.77 0.95
CA THR A 128 7.18 -1.29 -0.32
C THR A 128 7.04 -2.32 -1.45
N ALA A 129 7.21 -3.61 -1.15
CA ALA A 129 7.06 -4.68 -2.11
C ALA A 129 5.62 -4.74 -2.62
N HIS A 130 4.64 -4.55 -1.73
CA HIS A 130 3.23 -4.40 -2.08
C HIS A 130 3.01 -3.35 -3.18
N LEU A 131 3.47 -2.11 -2.95
CA LEU A 131 3.29 -1.00 -3.90
C LEU A 131 4.00 -1.28 -5.23
N MET A 132 5.18 -1.88 -5.21
CA MET A 132 5.88 -2.28 -6.43
C MET A 132 5.10 -3.34 -7.21
N GLN A 133 4.55 -4.34 -6.51
CA GLN A 133 3.76 -5.40 -7.10
C GLN A 133 2.44 -4.88 -7.68
N ASP A 134 1.78 -3.93 -6.99
CA ASP A 134 0.59 -3.25 -7.52
C ASP A 134 0.90 -2.55 -8.84
N LEU A 135 2.04 -1.87 -8.96
CA LEU A 135 2.43 -1.23 -10.23
C LEU A 135 2.76 -2.22 -11.37
N CYS A 136 2.82 -3.52 -11.10
CA CYS A 136 2.86 -4.56 -12.13
C CYS A 136 1.45 -4.98 -12.62
N VAL A 137 0.39 -4.53 -11.96
CA VAL A 137 -1.00 -4.71 -12.39
C VAL A 137 -1.41 -3.54 -13.29
N PRO A 138 -1.93 -3.81 -14.51
CA PRO A 138 -2.26 -2.76 -15.47
C PRO A 138 -3.19 -1.67 -14.93
N HIS A 139 -4.18 -2.02 -14.11
CA HIS A 139 -5.15 -1.08 -13.53
C HIS A 139 -4.47 -0.05 -12.61
N HIS A 140 -3.59 -0.49 -11.71
CA HIS A 140 -2.81 0.39 -10.83
C HIS A 140 -1.83 1.28 -11.61
N ALA A 141 -1.15 0.70 -12.60
CA ALA A 141 -0.21 1.40 -13.48
C ALA A 141 -0.87 2.37 -14.48
N ARG A 142 -2.20 2.32 -14.61
CA ARG A 142 -3.00 3.21 -15.47
C ARG A 142 -3.87 4.17 -14.67
N ALA A 143 -3.77 4.16 -13.34
CA ALA A 143 -4.64 4.92 -12.44
C ALA A 143 -6.14 4.65 -12.69
N GLN A 144 -6.51 3.39 -12.97
CA GLN A 144 -7.88 2.98 -13.29
C GLN A 144 -8.47 2.13 -12.16
N ILE A 145 -9.50 2.66 -11.47
CA ILE A 145 -10.23 1.94 -10.41
C ILE A 145 -11.30 0.97 -10.98
N PHE A 146 -11.79 1.26 -12.19
CA PHE A 146 -12.84 0.49 -12.85
C PHE A 146 -12.25 -0.38 -13.98
N SER A 147 -13.07 -0.75 -14.97
CA SER A 147 -12.64 -1.55 -16.13
C SER A 147 -12.21 -2.98 -15.78
N GLY A 148 -13.00 -3.65 -14.93
CA GLY A 148 -12.78 -5.05 -14.58
C GLY A 148 -11.64 -5.27 -13.58
N HIS A 149 -11.20 -4.21 -12.87
CA HIS A 149 -10.07 -4.27 -11.94
C HIS A 149 -10.23 -5.39 -10.91
N LYS A 150 -11.37 -5.39 -10.20
CA LYS A 150 -11.65 -6.38 -9.16
C LYS A 150 -11.80 -7.79 -9.72
N GLU A 151 -12.44 -7.91 -10.87
CA GLU A 151 -12.65 -9.18 -11.56
C GLU A 151 -11.32 -9.78 -12.00
N TYR A 152 -10.39 -8.95 -12.48
CA TYR A 152 -9.03 -9.35 -12.83
C TYR A 152 -8.27 -9.84 -11.60
N GLU A 153 -8.22 -9.05 -10.52
CA GLU A 153 -7.52 -9.44 -9.29
C GLU A 153 -8.10 -10.72 -8.67
N SER A 154 -9.43 -10.86 -8.68
CA SER A 154 -10.12 -12.08 -8.21
C SER A 154 -9.82 -13.30 -9.07
N TRP A 155 -9.74 -13.13 -10.40
CA TRP A 155 -9.40 -14.21 -11.32
C TRP A 155 -7.95 -14.67 -11.13
N VAL A 156 -7.00 -13.73 -11.02
CA VAL A 156 -5.60 -14.05 -10.74
C VAL A 156 -5.50 -14.85 -9.44
N GLN A 157 -6.28 -14.48 -8.42
CA GLN A 157 -6.25 -15.17 -7.13
C GLN A 157 -6.62 -16.66 -7.19
N GLN A 158 -7.36 -17.08 -8.21
CA GLN A 158 -7.77 -18.46 -8.40
C GLN A 158 -6.79 -19.27 -9.27
N CYS A 159 -5.76 -18.63 -9.84
CA CYS A 159 -4.96 -19.20 -10.92
C CYS A 159 -3.43 -19.18 -10.69
N TYR A 160 -2.92 -18.58 -9.60
CA TYR A 160 -1.49 -18.63 -9.24
C TYR A 160 -1.15 -19.82 -8.34
#